data_AF-A0A167M4X3-F1
#
_entry.id   AF-A0A167M4X3-F1
#
_cell.length_a   1.000
_cell.length_b   1.000
_cell.length_c   1.000
_cell.angle_alpha   90.00
_cell.angle_beta   90.00
_cell.angle_gamma   90.00
#
_symmetry.space_group_name_H-M   'P 1'
#
loop_
_entity.id
_entity.type
_entity.pdbx_description
1 polymer ?
#
loop_
_entity_poly.entity_id
_entity_poly.type
_entity_poly.pdbx_seq_one_letter_code
_entity_poly.pdbx_strand_id
1 'polypeptide(L)'
;MASTSHCQPILFDTSRDEPYIPLPPPYENLRLTPFRIIDVEAVVSILNQPAVYSHLLTPFPFTKEHAEDFIGEQRRRYEADRQYFTGDAARPIQDGKVFDYGPMLVIREVRSDGLQVFLGVAGIWRSPFLYEAGEQRREECKRDNDAMPAGDPRIIYSVAYYLDPSFHSKGVMTAAVRELIRSWAIPHMSVRDIRVGIIENNLGSQRVLEKVGFQLTGKVEGVTPMQGKRELVLGQWLMRYAVE
;
A
#
# COMPACT_ATOMS: atom_id res chain seq x y z
N MET A 1 -23.07 13.16 10.04
CA MET A 1 -23.71 12.01 9.38
C MET A 1 -22.75 11.50 8.33
N ALA A 2 -22.00 10.43 8.60
CA ALA A 2 -21.12 9.84 7.60
C ALA A 2 -22.00 9.32 6.46
N SER A 3 -21.82 9.90 5.27
CA SER A 3 -22.40 9.39 4.03
C SER A 3 -22.19 7.87 4.00
N THR A 4 -23.22 7.09 3.65
CA THR A 4 -23.11 5.68 3.26
C THR A 4 -22.19 5.61 2.05
N SER A 5 -20.90 5.67 2.32
CA SER A 5 -19.90 6.05 1.34
C SER A 5 -19.64 4.79 0.52
N HIS A 6 -20.07 4.79 -0.74
CA HIS A 6 -19.88 3.67 -1.68
C HIS A 6 -18.43 3.17 -1.62
N CYS A 7 -18.25 1.89 -1.30
CA CYS A 7 -17.01 1.16 -1.52
C CYS A 7 -17.05 0.57 -2.94
N GLN A 8 -15.90 0.47 -3.57
CA GLN A 8 -15.76 -0.24 -4.84
C GLN A 8 -15.91 -1.75 -4.63
N PRO A 9 -16.55 -2.47 -5.55
CA PRO A 9 -16.62 -3.93 -5.47
C PRO A 9 -15.25 -4.54 -5.76
N ILE A 10 -15.01 -5.75 -5.25
CA ILE A 10 -13.93 -6.60 -5.74
C ILE A 10 -14.47 -7.32 -6.98
N LEU A 11 -13.81 -7.12 -8.11
CA LEU A 11 -14.16 -7.70 -9.40
C LEU A 11 -13.07 -8.70 -9.84
N PHE A 12 -13.34 -9.44 -10.92
CA PHE A 12 -12.45 -10.49 -11.40
C PHE A 12 -12.15 -10.30 -12.89
N ASP A 13 -10.86 -10.24 -13.24
CA ASP A 13 -10.40 -10.18 -14.63
C ASP A 13 -10.31 -11.61 -15.16
N THR A 14 -11.34 -12.06 -15.89
CA THR A 14 -11.42 -13.43 -16.42
C THR A 14 -10.32 -13.75 -17.42
N SER A 15 -9.72 -12.74 -18.07
CA SER A 15 -8.60 -12.96 -19.00
C SER A 15 -7.29 -13.29 -18.29
N ARG A 16 -7.20 -12.98 -16.98
CA ARG A 16 -6.00 -13.15 -16.17
C ARG A 16 -6.21 -14.00 -14.91
N ASP A 17 -7.45 -14.37 -14.64
CA ASP A 17 -7.86 -15.16 -13.47
C ASP A 17 -7.35 -14.55 -12.16
N GLU A 18 -7.58 -13.24 -11.99
CA GLU A 18 -7.16 -12.47 -10.83
C GLU A 18 -8.24 -11.49 -10.36
N PRO A 19 -8.31 -11.18 -9.05
CA PRO A 19 -9.18 -10.15 -8.52
C PRO A 19 -8.61 -8.76 -8.78
N TYR A 20 -9.47 -7.75 -8.80
CA TYR A 20 -9.07 -6.36 -8.81
C TYR A 20 -10.09 -5.46 -8.11
N ILE A 21 -9.64 -4.28 -7.66
CA ILE A 21 -10.51 -3.21 -7.17
C ILE A 21 -10.46 -2.07 -8.18
N PRO A 22 -11.57 -1.71 -8.87
CA PRO A 22 -11.59 -0.55 -9.75
C PRO A 22 -11.42 0.74 -8.93
N LEU A 23 -10.84 1.78 -9.52
CA LEU A 23 -10.85 3.10 -8.91
C LEU A 23 -12.11 3.89 -9.33
N PRO A 24 -12.65 4.75 -8.45
CA PRO A 24 -13.84 5.55 -8.78
C PRO A 24 -13.52 6.61 -9.84
N PRO A 25 -14.56 7.20 -10.47
CA PRO A 25 -14.39 8.37 -11.34
C PRO A 25 -13.54 9.48 -10.71
N PRO A 26 -12.66 10.15 -11.47
CA PRO A 26 -12.45 10.05 -12.92
C PRO A 26 -11.35 9.03 -13.32
N TYR A 27 -11.11 8.00 -12.51
CA TYR A 27 -10.04 7.02 -12.71
C TYR A 27 -10.57 5.65 -13.13
N GLU A 28 -11.66 5.59 -13.90
CA GLU A 28 -12.34 4.34 -14.27
C GLU A 28 -11.46 3.38 -15.08
N ASN A 29 -10.42 3.92 -15.74
CA ASN A 29 -9.40 3.13 -16.43
C ASN A 29 -8.29 2.60 -15.50
N LEU A 30 -8.30 2.96 -14.21
CA LEU A 30 -7.33 2.53 -13.23
C LEU A 30 -7.93 1.50 -12.27
N ARG A 31 -7.11 0.57 -11.81
CA ARG A 31 -7.50 -0.46 -10.83
C ARG A 31 -6.33 -0.92 -9.98
N LEU A 32 -6.64 -1.51 -8.83
CA LEU A 32 -5.70 -2.22 -7.98
C LEU A 32 -5.70 -3.70 -8.33
N THR A 33 -4.54 -4.28 -8.63
CA THR A 33 -4.37 -5.71 -8.96
C THR A 33 -3.29 -6.37 -8.11
N PRO A 34 -3.18 -7.70 -8.09
CA PRO A 34 -1.98 -8.37 -7.64
C PRO A 34 -0.74 -8.00 -8.47
N PHE A 35 0.43 -8.27 -7.88
CA PHE A 35 1.71 -8.16 -8.55
C PHE A 35 1.91 -9.24 -9.61
N ARG A 36 2.59 -8.88 -10.71
CA ARG A 36 2.95 -9.81 -11.78
C ARG A 36 4.45 -9.79 -12.01
N ILE A 37 5.00 -10.90 -12.49
CA ILE A 37 6.44 -10.99 -12.76
C ILE A 37 6.91 -9.99 -13.82
N ILE A 38 6.03 -9.64 -14.76
CA ILE A 38 6.29 -8.64 -15.80
C ILE A 38 6.46 -7.22 -15.24
N ASP A 39 6.06 -6.97 -13.98
CA ASP A 39 6.14 -5.64 -13.37
C ASP A 39 7.58 -5.28 -12.94
N VAL A 40 8.52 -6.25 -12.90
CA VAL A 40 9.91 -6.08 -12.43
C VAL A 40 10.59 -4.88 -13.07
N GLU A 41 10.60 -4.78 -14.40
CA GLU A 41 11.30 -3.72 -15.12
C GLU A 41 10.69 -2.34 -14.84
N ALA A 42 9.36 -2.26 -14.71
CA ALA A 42 8.67 -1.02 -14.37
C ALA A 42 8.98 -0.59 -12.92
N VAL A 43 9.02 -1.53 -11.97
CA VAL A 43 9.42 -1.25 -10.58
C VAL A 43 10.84 -0.72 -10.51
N VAL A 44 11.80 -1.38 -11.17
CA VAL A 44 13.20 -0.92 -11.25
C VAL A 44 13.27 0.49 -11.85
N SER A 45 12.58 0.71 -12.97
CA SER A 45 12.56 2.02 -13.63
C SER A 45 12.04 3.13 -12.71
N ILE A 46 10.87 2.94 -12.09
CA ILE A 46 10.21 3.95 -11.24
C ILE A 46 11.01 4.22 -9.97
N LEU A 47 11.50 3.17 -9.28
CA LEU A 47 12.22 3.32 -8.01
C LEU A 47 13.64 3.87 -8.15
N ASN A 48 14.14 4.09 -9.36
CA ASN A 48 15.39 4.81 -9.61
C ASN A 48 15.18 6.26 -10.08
N GLN A 49 13.93 6.73 -10.20
CA GLN A 49 13.65 8.13 -10.54
C GLN A 49 13.83 9.05 -9.31
N PRO A 50 14.55 10.18 -9.41
CA PRO A 50 14.76 11.12 -8.30
C PRO A 50 13.47 11.64 -7.65
N ALA A 51 12.42 11.80 -8.45
CA ALA A 51 11.09 12.20 -7.98
C ALA A 51 10.40 11.13 -7.10
N VAL A 52 10.94 9.91 -7.03
CA VAL A 52 10.38 8.78 -6.26
C VAL A 52 11.32 8.37 -5.14
N TYR A 53 12.56 7.96 -5.45
CA TYR A 53 13.42 7.31 -4.45
C TYR A 53 13.83 8.22 -3.29
N SER A 54 13.87 9.54 -3.50
CA SER A 54 14.24 10.53 -2.48
C SER A 54 13.28 10.51 -1.28
N HIS A 55 12.04 10.08 -1.53
CA HIS A 55 10.92 10.03 -0.60
C HIS A 55 10.64 8.65 -0.01
N LEU A 56 11.47 7.66 -0.34
CA LEU A 56 11.31 6.28 0.11
C LEU A 56 12.48 5.82 1.01
N LEU A 57 12.27 4.68 1.67
CA LEU A 57 13.28 3.98 2.46
C LEU A 57 13.69 2.67 1.79
N THR A 58 13.89 2.69 0.47
CA THR A 58 14.34 1.55 -0.33
C THR A 58 15.86 1.57 -0.57
N PRO A 59 16.50 0.45 -0.91
CA PRO A 59 17.89 0.44 -1.39
C PRO A 59 18.09 1.35 -2.62
N PHE A 60 19.33 1.79 -2.87
CA PHE A 60 19.69 2.49 -4.10
C PHE A 60 21.14 2.22 -4.53
N PRO A 61 21.39 2.02 -5.85
CA PRO A 61 20.39 1.88 -6.91
C PRO A 61 19.43 0.71 -6.63
N PHE A 62 18.16 0.87 -7.01
CA PHE A 62 17.18 -0.21 -6.83
C PHE A 62 17.40 -1.23 -7.95
N THR A 63 17.99 -2.37 -7.62
CA THR A 63 18.39 -3.37 -8.61
C THR A 63 17.21 -4.25 -9.04
N LYS A 64 17.42 -5.00 -10.13
CA LYS A 64 16.50 -6.04 -10.57
C LYS A 64 16.26 -7.11 -9.52
N GLU A 65 17.31 -7.55 -8.83
CA GLU A 65 17.23 -8.52 -7.73
C GLU A 65 16.31 -8.01 -6.60
N HIS A 66 16.47 -6.74 -6.18
CA HIS A 66 15.55 -6.16 -5.19
C HIS A 66 14.08 -6.16 -5.66
N ALA A 67 13.83 -5.92 -6.95
CA ALA A 67 12.49 -5.94 -7.51
C ALA A 67 11.92 -7.37 -7.58
N GLU A 68 12.72 -8.34 -8.02
CA GLU A 68 12.35 -9.75 -8.10
C GLU A 68 12.05 -10.34 -6.71
N ASP A 69 12.84 -9.99 -5.70
CA ASP A 69 12.61 -10.39 -4.31
C ASP A 69 11.32 -9.81 -3.76
N PHE A 70 11.14 -8.49 -3.90
CA PHE A 70 9.95 -7.80 -3.42
C PHE A 70 8.68 -8.33 -4.09
N ILE A 71 8.67 -8.42 -5.43
CA ILE A 71 7.53 -8.94 -6.19
C ILE A 71 7.31 -10.42 -5.86
N GLY A 72 8.38 -11.20 -5.77
CA GLY A 72 8.33 -12.62 -5.46
C GLY A 72 7.69 -12.90 -4.10
N GLU A 73 8.01 -12.12 -3.07
CA GLU A 73 7.38 -12.23 -1.76
C GLU A 73 5.88 -11.93 -1.82
N GLN A 74 5.48 -10.82 -2.45
CA GLN A 74 4.08 -10.44 -2.56
C GLN A 74 3.27 -11.47 -3.34
N ARG A 75 3.84 -12.00 -4.43
CA ARG A 75 3.22 -13.06 -5.22
C ARG A 75 3.08 -14.36 -4.44
N ARG A 76 4.11 -14.80 -3.71
CA ARG A 76 4.03 -16.01 -2.88
C ARG A 76 2.89 -15.91 -1.86
N ARG A 77 2.74 -14.76 -1.20
CA ARG A 77 1.63 -14.52 -0.26
C ARG A 77 0.26 -14.59 -0.96
N TYR A 78 0.12 -13.89 -2.09
CA TYR A 78 -1.12 -13.89 -2.87
C TYR A 78 -1.50 -15.30 -3.36
N GLU A 79 -0.56 -16.05 -3.97
CA GLU A 79 -0.84 -17.38 -4.50
C GLU A 79 -1.25 -18.38 -3.40
N ALA A 80 -0.69 -18.26 -2.18
CA ALA A 80 -1.10 -19.10 -1.05
C ALA A 80 -2.57 -18.87 -0.65
N ASP A 81 -3.06 -17.64 -0.81
CA ASP A 81 -4.42 -17.24 -0.48
C ASP A 81 -5.36 -17.20 -1.70
N ARG A 82 -4.86 -17.46 -2.92
CA ARG A 82 -5.64 -17.31 -4.16
C ARG A 82 -6.93 -18.13 -4.15
N GLN A 83 -6.89 -19.31 -3.53
CA GLN A 83 -8.04 -20.20 -3.38
C GLN A 83 -9.23 -19.58 -2.62
N TYR A 84 -9.01 -18.54 -1.81
CA TYR A 84 -10.08 -17.86 -1.06
C TYR A 84 -10.82 -16.82 -1.89
N PHE A 85 -10.35 -16.49 -3.09
CA PHE A 85 -11.04 -15.62 -4.04
C PHE A 85 -12.03 -16.45 -4.86
N THR A 86 -13.32 -16.10 -4.80
CA THR A 86 -14.40 -16.96 -5.30
C THR A 86 -14.68 -16.81 -6.79
N GLY A 87 -14.27 -15.70 -7.41
CA GLY A 87 -14.68 -15.33 -8.76
C GLY A 87 -16.07 -14.66 -8.84
N ASP A 88 -16.81 -14.54 -7.74
CA ASP A 88 -18.13 -13.91 -7.67
C ASP A 88 -18.07 -12.56 -6.97
N ALA A 89 -18.36 -11.48 -7.70
CA ALA A 89 -18.33 -10.12 -7.15
C ALA A 89 -19.34 -9.89 -6.00
N ALA A 90 -20.43 -10.67 -5.92
CA ALA A 90 -21.38 -10.58 -4.81
C ALA A 90 -20.84 -11.20 -3.52
N ARG A 91 -19.89 -12.13 -3.62
CA ARG A 91 -19.24 -12.84 -2.51
C ARG A 91 -17.76 -13.05 -2.83
N PRO A 92 -16.94 -11.99 -2.94
CA PRO A 92 -15.62 -12.07 -3.56
C PRO A 92 -14.62 -12.91 -2.78
N ILE A 93 -14.84 -13.05 -1.47
CA ILE A 93 -13.99 -13.79 -0.55
C ILE A 93 -14.79 -14.92 0.09
N GLN A 94 -14.18 -16.09 0.22
CA GLN A 94 -14.74 -17.24 0.92
C GLN A 94 -15.04 -16.91 2.39
N ASP A 95 -16.21 -17.31 2.87
CA ASP A 95 -16.66 -17.08 4.24
C ASP A 95 -15.63 -17.58 5.28
N GLY A 96 -15.37 -16.75 6.29
CA GLY A 96 -14.44 -17.07 7.39
C GLY A 96 -12.96 -16.76 7.10
N LYS A 97 -12.57 -16.45 5.85
CA LYS A 97 -11.22 -15.96 5.58
C LYS A 97 -11.08 -14.50 6.03
N VAL A 98 -10.07 -14.25 6.85
CA VAL A 98 -9.60 -12.91 7.21
C VAL A 98 -8.17 -12.75 6.73
N PHE A 99 -7.87 -11.62 6.11
CA PHE A 99 -6.53 -11.27 5.63
C PHE A 99 -5.83 -10.33 6.61
N ASP A 100 -4.50 -10.24 6.51
CA ASP A 100 -3.71 -9.26 7.26
C ASP A 100 -2.73 -8.48 6.36
N TYR A 101 -2.99 -8.49 5.05
CA TYR A 101 -2.33 -7.68 4.03
C TYR A 101 -3.29 -7.37 2.86
N GLY A 102 -2.89 -6.41 2.02
CA GLY A 102 -3.57 -6.08 0.75
C GLY A 102 -2.96 -6.83 -0.43
N PRO A 103 -3.61 -7.88 -0.99
CA PRO A 103 -3.09 -8.63 -2.13
C PRO A 103 -3.22 -7.87 -3.45
N MET A 104 -4.16 -6.92 -3.54
CA MET A 104 -4.34 -6.02 -4.70
C MET A 104 -3.66 -4.68 -4.43
N LEU A 105 -2.33 -4.66 -4.52
CA LEU A 105 -1.52 -3.49 -4.18
C LEU A 105 -0.96 -2.72 -5.39
N VAL A 106 -1.09 -3.26 -6.60
CA VAL A 106 -0.54 -2.62 -7.81
C VAL A 106 -1.57 -1.68 -8.43
N ILE A 107 -1.21 -0.40 -8.58
CA ILE A 107 -1.99 0.54 -9.37
C ILE A 107 -1.70 0.29 -10.85
N ARG A 108 -2.75 -0.02 -11.61
CA ARG A 108 -2.64 -0.43 -13.01
C ARG A 108 -3.59 0.37 -13.89
N GLU A 109 -3.09 0.90 -14.99
CA GLU A 109 -3.90 1.47 -16.07
C GLU A 109 -4.32 0.38 -17.04
N VAL A 110 -5.60 0.34 -17.40
CA VAL A 110 -6.14 -0.44 -18.51
C VAL A 110 -6.37 0.51 -19.68
N ARG A 111 -5.61 0.34 -20.75
CA ARG A 111 -5.71 1.16 -21.96
C ARG A 111 -6.82 0.66 -22.87
N SER A 112 -7.22 1.49 -23.84
CA SER A 112 -8.27 1.18 -24.82
C SER A 112 -7.95 -0.02 -25.71
N ASP A 113 -6.67 -0.33 -25.90
CA ASP A 113 -6.17 -1.51 -26.61
C ASP A 113 -6.14 -2.78 -25.74
N GLY A 114 -6.58 -2.69 -24.47
CA GLY A 114 -6.55 -3.77 -23.50
C GLY A 114 -5.20 -3.96 -22.80
N LEU A 115 -4.17 -3.19 -23.18
CA LEU A 115 -2.87 -3.24 -22.51
C LEU A 115 -3.02 -2.77 -21.06
N GLN A 116 -2.39 -3.50 -20.14
CA GLN A 116 -2.45 -3.17 -18.72
C GLN A 116 -1.07 -2.79 -18.19
N VAL A 117 -0.91 -1.52 -17.84
CA VAL A 117 0.38 -0.91 -17.53
C VAL A 117 0.54 -0.69 -16.04
N PHE A 118 1.64 -1.18 -15.47
CA PHE A 118 2.03 -0.92 -14.09
C PHE A 118 2.32 0.57 -13.89
N LEU A 119 1.71 1.20 -12.88
CA LEU A 119 1.93 2.61 -12.55
C LEU A 119 2.58 2.81 -11.19
N GLY A 120 2.45 1.87 -10.27
CA GLY A 120 2.95 2.02 -8.91
C GLY A 120 2.30 1.06 -7.93
N VAL A 121 2.54 1.32 -6.65
CA VAL A 121 2.04 0.51 -5.54
C VAL A 121 1.27 1.38 -4.56
N ALA A 122 0.13 0.89 -4.10
CA ALA A 122 -0.52 1.29 -2.86
C ALA A 122 -0.79 0.01 -2.06
N GLY A 123 0.02 -0.24 -1.03
CA GLY A 123 -0.09 -1.47 -0.23
C GLY A 123 -0.38 -1.20 1.23
N ILE A 124 -0.91 -2.22 1.89
CA ILE A 124 -1.22 -2.23 3.32
C ILE A 124 -0.82 -3.58 3.93
N TRP A 125 -0.16 -3.55 5.08
CA TRP A 125 0.28 -4.73 5.83
C TRP A 125 0.45 -4.38 7.31
N ARG A 126 0.66 -5.40 8.15
CA ARG A 126 1.01 -5.20 9.57
C ARG A 126 2.20 -4.25 9.70
N SER A 127 2.09 -3.27 10.58
CA SER A 127 3.09 -2.21 10.68
C SER A 127 4.47 -2.79 11.00
N PRO A 128 5.51 -2.43 10.23
CA PRO A 128 6.90 -2.73 10.58
C PRO A 128 7.46 -1.74 11.61
N PHE A 129 6.66 -0.77 12.09
CA PHE A 129 7.07 0.24 13.08
C PHE A 129 8.33 1.02 12.68
N LEU A 130 8.52 1.29 11.37
CA LEU A 130 9.72 1.99 10.85
C LEU A 130 9.88 3.44 11.36
N TYR A 131 8.87 3.97 12.02
CA TYR A 131 8.88 5.28 12.67
C TYR A 131 9.36 5.25 14.12
N GLU A 132 9.54 4.07 14.72
CA GLU A 132 10.11 3.91 16.05
C GLU A 132 11.62 4.18 16.02
N ALA A 133 12.09 5.07 16.89
CA ALA A 133 13.49 5.51 16.90
C ALA A 133 14.47 4.42 17.37
N GLY A 134 14.05 3.60 18.34
CA GLY A 134 14.89 2.56 18.91
C GLY A 134 14.69 1.22 18.21
N GLU A 135 15.78 0.60 17.74
CA GLU A 135 15.76 -0.71 17.08
C GLU A 135 15.11 -1.79 17.96
N GLN A 136 15.49 -1.87 19.23
CA GLN A 136 14.89 -2.81 20.18
C GLN A 136 13.38 -2.57 20.32
N ARG A 137 12.95 -1.31 20.47
CA ARG A 137 11.53 -0.98 20.61
C ARG A 137 10.74 -1.32 19.35
N ARG A 138 11.31 -1.06 18.17
CA ARG A 138 10.74 -1.41 16.87
C ARG A 138 10.55 -2.93 16.75
N GLU A 139 11.55 -3.72 17.12
CA GLU A 139 11.51 -5.19 17.08
C GLU A 139 10.47 -5.75 18.06
N GLU A 140 10.41 -5.23 19.29
CA GLU A 140 9.39 -5.59 20.27
C GLU A 140 7.97 -5.30 19.76
N CYS A 141 7.72 -4.06 19.31
CA CYS A 141 6.43 -3.67 18.74
C CYS A 141 6.04 -4.56 17.55
N LYS A 142 6.98 -4.83 16.63
CA LYS A 142 6.75 -5.69 15.47
C LYS A 142 6.40 -7.12 15.89
N ARG A 143 7.18 -7.71 16.81
CA ARG A 143 6.95 -9.07 17.30
C ARG A 143 5.58 -9.20 17.96
N ASP A 144 5.24 -8.26 18.83
CA ASP A 144 3.96 -8.29 19.56
C ASP A 144 2.78 -8.11 18.60
N ASN A 145 2.92 -7.24 17.58
CA ASN A 145 1.92 -7.03 16.54
C ASN A 145 1.76 -8.24 15.60
N ASP A 146 2.85 -8.91 15.23
CA ASP A 146 2.84 -10.10 14.36
C ASP A 146 2.29 -11.34 15.05
N ALA A 147 2.43 -11.44 16.37
CA ALA A 147 1.92 -12.56 17.16
C ALA A 147 0.38 -12.59 17.25
N MET A 148 -0.30 -11.48 16.94
CA MET A 148 -1.77 -11.42 16.98
C MET A 148 -2.39 -12.22 15.82
N PRO A 149 -3.51 -12.93 16.04
CA PRO A 149 -4.22 -13.60 14.94
C PRO A 149 -4.78 -12.58 13.95
N ALA A 150 -4.87 -12.94 12.66
CA ALA A 150 -5.46 -12.07 11.65
C ALA A 150 -6.89 -11.64 12.05
N GLY A 151 -7.20 -10.35 11.89
CA GLY A 151 -8.47 -9.77 12.31
C GLY A 151 -8.53 -9.27 13.76
N ASP A 152 -7.47 -9.45 14.56
CA ASP A 152 -7.42 -8.85 15.89
C ASP A 152 -7.46 -7.31 15.79
N PRO A 153 -8.42 -6.63 16.45
CA PRO A 153 -8.62 -5.19 16.31
C PRO A 153 -7.47 -4.35 16.88
N ARG A 154 -6.55 -4.97 17.63
CA ARG A 154 -5.36 -4.30 18.17
C ARG A 154 -4.20 -4.25 17.18
N ILE A 155 -4.28 -4.97 16.06
CA ILE A 155 -3.23 -4.95 15.05
C ILE A 155 -3.11 -3.53 14.50
N ILE A 156 -1.89 -3.02 14.52
CA ILE A 156 -1.53 -1.77 13.86
C ILE A 156 -1.07 -2.11 12.45
N TYR A 157 -1.71 -1.49 11.47
CA TYR A 157 -1.35 -1.59 10.07
C TYR A 157 -0.54 -0.37 9.62
N SER A 158 0.17 -0.49 8.50
CA SER A 158 0.81 0.63 7.81
C SER A 158 0.46 0.55 6.34
N VAL A 159 0.28 1.72 5.72
CA VAL A 159 0.30 1.83 4.25
C VAL A 159 1.68 2.30 3.79
N ALA A 160 2.09 1.85 2.61
CA ALA A 160 3.21 2.44 1.89
C ALA A 160 2.92 2.41 0.39
N TYR A 161 3.48 3.38 -0.32
CA TYR A 161 3.13 3.59 -1.71
C TYR A 161 4.19 4.37 -2.47
N TYR A 162 4.16 4.18 -3.79
CA TYR A 162 4.86 5.00 -4.76
C TYR A 162 4.09 4.99 -6.08
N LEU A 163 4.34 5.98 -6.93
CA LEU A 163 3.66 6.13 -8.20
C LEU A 163 4.65 6.64 -9.23
N ASP A 164 4.48 6.22 -10.48
CA ASP A 164 5.18 6.80 -11.62
C ASP A 164 4.99 8.33 -11.62
N PRO A 165 6.08 9.12 -11.75
CA PRO A 165 6.01 10.58 -11.71
C PRO A 165 5.04 11.20 -12.72
N SER A 166 4.80 10.55 -13.87
CA SER A 166 3.83 11.04 -14.86
C SER A 166 2.37 11.03 -14.36
N PHE A 167 2.09 10.35 -13.24
CA PHE A 167 0.79 10.30 -12.58
C PHE A 167 0.73 11.07 -11.25
N HIS A 168 1.83 11.75 -10.86
CA HIS A 168 1.83 12.61 -9.66
C HIS A 168 0.90 13.79 -9.81
N SER A 169 0.46 14.35 -8.67
CA SER A 169 -0.40 15.53 -8.60
C SER A 169 -1.78 15.42 -9.29
N LYS A 170 -2.15 14.22 -9.75
CA LYS A 170 -3.44 13.95 -10.40
C LYS A 170 -4.50 13.33 -9.48
N GLY A 171 -4.21 13.13 -8.20
CA GLY A 171 -5.15 12.54 -7.22
C GLY A 171 -5.25 11.01 -7.24
N VAL A 172 -4.55 10.33 -8.16
CA VAL A 172 -4.54 8.87 -8.32
C VAL A 172 -4.18 8.14 -7.03
N MET A 173 -3.07 8.52 -6.37
CA MET A 173 -2.65 7.85 -5.14
C MET A 173 -3.66 8.02 -3.99
N THR A 174 -4.29 9.19 -3.88
CA THR A 174 -5.36 9.42 -2.89
C THR A 174 -6.54 8.50 -3.14
N ALA A 175 -6.96 8.31 -4.40
CA ALA A 175 -8.03 7.38 -4.75
C ALA A 175 -7.63 5.93 -4.45
N ALA A 176 -6.43 5.51 -4.85
CA ALA A 176 -5.90 4.17 -4.63
C ALA A 176 -5.83 3.80 -3.14
N VAL A 177 -5.21 4.63 -2.29
CA VAL A 177 -5.10 4.36 -0.85
C VAL A 177 -6.48 4.38 -0.18
N ARG A 178 -7.37 5.28 -0.58
CA ARG A 178 -8.74 5.33 -0.05
C ARG A 178 -9.51 4.05 -0.35
N GLU A 179 -9.47 3.57 -1.59
CA GLU A 179 -10.17 2.34 -1.97
C GLU A 179 -9.51 1.11 -1.36
N LEU A 180 -8.18 1.06 -1.28
CA LEU A 180 -7.49 -0.01 -0.56
C LEU A 180 -7.97 -0.10 0.89
N ILE A 181 -8.16 1.03 1.59
CA ILE A 181 -8.63 1.02 2.97
C ILE A 181 -10.11 0.63 3.04
N ARG A 182 -10.97 1.30 2.26
CA ARG A 182 -12.43 1.20 2.40
C ARG A 182 -13.03 -0.04 1.77
N SER A 183 -12.49 -0.44 0.62
CA SER A 183 -13.00 -1.55 -0.19
C SER A 183 -12.27 -2.86 0.11
N TRP A 184 -11.10 -2.82 0.77
CA TRP A 184 -10.36 -4.01 1.18
C TRP A 184 -10.07 -4.09 2.68
N ALA A 185 -9.30 -3.16 3.22
CA ALA A 185 -8.72 -3.33 4.55
C ALA A 185 -9.76 -3.39 5.68
N ILE A 186 -10.75 -2.50 5.66
CA ILE A 186 -11.85 -2.52 6.64
C ILE A 186 -12.67 -3.82 6.53
N PRO A 187 -13.24 -4.18 5.36
CA PRO A 187 -14.13 -5.34 5.26
C PRO A 187 -13.43 -6.71 5.38
N HIS A 188 -12.18 -6.82 4.90
CA HIS A 188 -11.52 -8.14 4.74
C HIS A 188 -10.29 -8.34 5.64
N MET A 189 -9.80 -7.29 6.30
CA MET A 189 -8.71 -7.40 7.28
C MET A 189 -9.12 -6.94 8.69
N SER A 190 -10.36 -6.45 8.87
CA SER A 190 -10.85 -5.88 10.14
C SER A 190 -9.97 -4.75 10.69
N VAL A 191 -9.34 -3.95 9.81
CA VAL A 191 -8.45 -2.86 10.21
C VAL A 191 -9.16 -1.85 11.11
N ARG A 192 -8.52 -1.47 12.21
CA ARG A 192 -8.98 -0.42 13.14
C ARG A 192 -7.99 0.73 13.32
N ASP A 193 -6.69 0.46 13.23
CA ASP A 193 -5.63 1.47 13.43
C ASP A 193 -4.57 1.34 12.33
N ILE A 194 -4.40 2.41 11.54
CA ILE A 194 -3.32 2.53 10.56
C ILE A 194 -2.40 3.65 10.98
N ARG A 195 -1.11 3.37 11.11
CA ARG A 195 -0.07 4.35 11.47
C ARG A 195 1.04 4.37 10.44
N VAL A 196 1.43 5.57 10.04
CA VAL A 196 2.44 5.81 9.01
C VAL A 196 3.41 6.87 9.48
N GLY A 197 4.70 6.63 9.26
CA GLY A 197 5.73 7.67 9.34
C GLY A 197 6.02 8.24 7.96
N ILE A 198 5.94 9.56 7.81
CA ILE A 198 6.28 10.27 6.57
C ILE A 198 7.55 11.08 6.82
N ILE A 199 8.56 10.94 5.98
CA ILE A 199 9.77 11.77 6.04
C ILE A 199 9.36 13.25 5.97
N GLU A 200 9.87 14.09 6.88
CA GLU A 200 9.37 15.46 7.14
C GLU A 200 9.39 16.45 5.96
N ASN A 201 10.01 16.11 4.84
CA ASN A 201 10.01 16.94 3.62
C ASN A 201 9.13 16.36 2.49
N ASN A 202 8.47 15.23 2.72
CA ASN A 202 7.61 14.55 1.74
C ASN A 202 6.16 15.09 1.83
N LEU A 203 6.00 16.37 1.45
CA LEU A 203 4.70 17.06 1.44
C LEU A 203 3.66 16.38 0.54
N GLY A 204 4.10 15.71 -0.53
CA GLY A 204 3.22 14.97 -1.43
C GLY A 204 2.50 13.84 -0.70
N SER A 205 3.24 13.05 0.08
CA SER A 205 2.66 11.94 0.86
C SER A 205 1.81 12.42 2.01
N GLN A 206 2.21 13.50 2.70
CA GLN A 206 1.39 14.14 3.73
C GLN A 206 0.01 14.51 3.18
N ARG A 207 -0.04 15.26 2.06
CA ARG A 207 -1.30 15.68 1.44
C ARG A 207 -2.16 14.51 0.97
N VAL A 208 -1.54 13.41 0.51
CA VAL A 208 -2.27 12.19 0.16
C VAL A 208 -2.98 11.63 1.39
N LEU A 209 -2.26 11.43 2.50
CA LEU A 209 -2.82 10.85 3.72
C LEU A 209 -3.88 11.76 4.35
N GLU A 210 -3.66 13.07 4.41
CA GLU A 210 -4.65 14.05 4.89
C GLU A 210 -5.96 13.95 4.08
N LYS A 211 -5.89 13.88 2.76
CA LYS A 211 -7.08 13.72 1.88
C LYS A 211 -7.76 12.35 1.99
N VAL A 212 -7.04 11.33 2.44
CA VAL A 212 -7.63 10.01 2.76
C VAL A 212 -8.35 10.06 4.11
N GLY A 213 -7.93 10.96 5.01
CA GLY A 213 -8.54 11.18 6.32
C GLY A 213 -7.60 10.93 7.50
N PHE A 214 -6.31 10.66 7.25
CA PHE A 214 -5.32 10.53 8.31
C PHE A 214 -5.12 11.87 9.02
N GLN A 215 -4.89 11.79 10.33
CA GLN A 215 -4.58 12.93 11.18
C GLN A 215 -3.10 12.91 11.59
N LEU A 216 -2.47 14.08 11.65
CA LEU A 216 -1.13 14.22 12.22
C LEU A 216 -1.20 14.00 13.73
N THR A 217 -0.45 13.02 14.24
CA THR A 217 -0.44 12.66 15.67
C THR A 217 0.88 12.96 16.36
N GLY A 218 1.93 13.29 15.61
CA GLY A 218 3.22 13.64 16.20
C GLY A 218 4.34 13.80 15.19
N LYS A 219 5.55 14.05 15.72
CA LYS A 219 6.80 14.12 14.97
C LYS A 219 7.87 13.36 15.75
N VAL A 220 8.72 12.63 15.04
CA VAL A 220 9.92 12.01 15.61
C VAL A 220 11.14 12.60 14.91
N GLU A 221 12.12 13.05 15.68
CA GLU A 221 13.35 13.64 15.15
C GLU A 221 14.40 12.56 14.90
N GLY A 222 15.18 12.70 13.83
CA GLY A 222 16.42 11.92 13.66
C GLY A 222 16.28 10.41 13.44
N VAL A 223 15.13 9.90 13.02
CA VAL A 223 14.89 8.44 12.89
C VAL A 223 15.10 7.87 11.49
N THR A 224 15.18 8.73 10.48
CA THR A 224 15.31 8.25 9.10
C THR A 224 16.78 7.97 8.79
N PRO A 225 17.17 6.70 8.52
CA PRO A 225 18.57 6.37 8.27
C PRO A 225 19.15 7.18 7.12
N MET A 226 20.43 7.55 7.23
CA MET A 226 21.22 8.02 6.09
C MET A 226 21.41 6.85 5.13
N GLN A 227 20.51 6.69 4.16
CA GLN A 227 20.65 5.67 3.13
C GLN A 227 21.69 6.06 2.06
N GLY A 228 22.82 6.69 2.44
CA GLY A 228 23.82 7.27 1.53
C GLY A 228 23.30 8.39 0.60
N LYS A 229 21.98 8.65 0.62
CA LYS A 229 21.24 9.58 -0.26
C LYS A 229 20.95 10.93 0.36
N ARG A 230 21.06 11.03 1.69
CA ARG A 230 20.63 12.20 2.46
C ARG A 230 21.83 12.78 3.17
N GLU A 231 22.04 14.08 3.00
CA GLU A 231 23.06 14.84 3.72
C GLU A 231 22.71 15.00 5.20
N LEU A 232 21.43 14.84 5.54
CA LEU A 232 20.88 14.99 6.89
C LEU A 232 20.04 13.78 7.29
N VAL A 233 20.08 13.43 8.58
CA VAL A 233 19.13 12.52 9.21
C VAL A 233 17.80 13.27 9.36
N LEU A 234 16.77 12.83 8.65
CA LEU A 234 15.46 13.49 8.67
C LEU A 234 14.54 12.90 9.72
N GLY A 235 13.69 13.75 10.29
CA GLY A 235 12.57 13.32 11.11
C GLY A 235 11.44 12.68 10.30
N GLN A 236 10.44 12.18 11.01
CA GLN A 236 9.18 11.70 10.42
C GLN A 236 7.98 12.36 11.10
N TRP A 237 6.97 12.71 10.30
CA TRP A 237 5.63 13.01 10.78
C TRP A 237 4.85 11.71 10.94
N LEU A 238 4.25 11.54 12.12
CA LEU A 238 3.41 10.39 12.42
C LEU A 238 1.97 10.73 12.08
N MET A 239 1.38 9.94 11.20
CA MET A 239 -0.01 10.08 10.80
C MET A 239 -0.80 8.83 11.17
N ARG A 240 -2.04 9.03 11.62
CA ARG A 240 -2.94 7.96 12.06
C ARG A 240 -4.29 8.03 11.36
N TYR A 241 -4.78 6.89 10.92
CA TYR A 241 -6.17 6.70 10.51
C TYR A 241 -6.81 5.69 11.46
N ALA A 242 -7.79 6.16 12.24
CA ALA A 242 -8.58 5.32 13.13
C ALA A 242 -9.94 5.09 12.50
N VAL A 243 -10.36 3.83 12.43
CA VAL A 243 -11.71 3.45 11.99
C VAL A 243 -12.60 3.46 13.23
N GLU A 244 -13.60 4.35 13.23
CA GLU A 244 -14.64 4.41 14.27
C GLU A 244 -15.45 3.10 14.36
#